data_AF-A0AAW1XL15-F1
#
_entry.id   AF-A0AAW1XL15-F1
#
_cell.length_a   1.000
_cell.length_b   1.000
_cell.length_c   1.000
_cell.angle_alpha   90.00
_cell.angle_beta   90.00
_cell.angle_gamma   90.00
#
_symmetry.space_group_name_H-M   'P 1'
#
loop_
_entity.id
_entity.type
_entity.pdbx_description
1 polymer ?
#
loop_
_entity_poly.entity_id
_entity_poly.type
_entity_poly.pdbx_seq_one_letter_code
_entity_poly.pdbx_strand_id
1 'polypeptide(L)'
;MDVYDYFNPISRLILHFLLLLFLASSCLESVKSCMEDERRALLSFKQDLTDPSGRLSSWVGHNCCQWRGISCNNRTGHVAKLDLRNPYSYTYPDFRNPYTYEKWINYTEHEESSLGGKLNPSLLALKHLTYLDLSSNAFKGIHIPNFIGQITTLRYLNLSTLNSYSSFVGEIPSSLGNLSNLNYLDLNSNYYPGVSSKNLNWLSHLSSLKYLNLGSVNLSSTGFFDNIKDKIALTIALKVARYQREV
;
A
#
# COMPACT_ATOMS: atom_id res chain seq x y z
N MET A 1 16.84 71.98 -24.99
CA MET A 1 15.93 71.45 -23.95
C MET A 1 16.32 69.99 -23.79
N ASP A 2 17.35 69.74 -22.99
CA ASP A 2 17.89 68.40 -22.78
C ASP A 2 17.28 67.84 -21.50
N VAL A 3 16.41 66.84 -21.65
CA VAL A 3 15.84 66.08 -20.54
C VAL A 3 16.80 64.94 -20.25
N TYR A 4 17.81 65.22 -19.42
CA TYR A 4 18.59 64.15 -18.77
C TYR A 4 17.77 63.62 -17.60
N ASP A 5 17.07 62.52 -17.85
CA ASP A 5 16.26 61.80 -16.88
C ASP A 5 17.14 61.19 -15.78
N TYR A 6 16.90 61.63 -14.54
CA TYR A 6 17.71 61.31 -13.37
C TYR A 6 17.29 59.93 -12.84
N PHE A 7 17.82 58.86 -13.44
CA PHE A 7 17.59 57.50 -12.94
C PHE A 7 18.23 57.35 -11.55
N ASN A 8 17.38 57.32 -10.52
CA ASN A 8 17.79 57.18 -9.12
C ASN A 8 18.63 55.90 -8.91
N PRO A 9 19.90 55.99 -8.47
CA PRO A 9 20.77 54.83 -8.30
C PRO A 9 20.21 53.78 -7.31
N ILE A 10 19.34 54.19 -6.40
CA ILE A 10 18.66 53.31 -5.45
C ILE A 10 17.66 52.39 -6.18
N SER A 11 16.94 52.89 -7.18
CA SER A 11 15.96 52.07 -7.92
C SER A 11 16.64 50.98 -8.76
N ARG A 12 17.83 51.28 -9.30
CA ARG A 12 18.68 50.27 -9.96
C ARG A 12 19.14 49.19 -8.99
N LEU A 13 19.56 49.55 -7.78
CA LEU A 13 20.00 48.57 -6.78
C LEU A 13 18.84 47.65 -6.36
N ILE A 14 17.65 48.21 -6.13
CA ILE A 14 16.46 47.44 -5.78
C ILE A 14 16.09 46.48 -6.91
N LEU A 15 16.12 46.94 -8.16
CA LEU A 15 15.81 46.09 -9.31
C LEU A 15 16.81 44.92 -9.44
N HIS A 16 18.10 45.17 -9.25
CA HIS A 16 19.12 44.11 -9.26
C HIS A 16 18.95 43.15 -8.09
N PHE A 17 18.63 43.64 -6.90
CA PHE A 17 18.35 42.80 -5.73
C PHE A 17 17.10 41.94 -5.92
N LEU A 18 16.03 42.49 -6.48
CA LEU A 18 14.82 41.74 -6.83
C LEU A 18 15.08 40.73 -7.96
N LEU A 19 15.91 41.08 -8.95
CA LEU A 19 16.34 40.16 -10.00
C LEU A 19 17.20 39.03 -9.43
N LEU A 20 18.11 39.33 -8.49
CA LEU A 20 18.93 38.35 -7.79
C LEU A 20 18.08 37.44 -6.90
N LEU A 21 17.06 37.96 -6.22
CA LEU A 21 16.09 37.16 -5.47
C LEU A 21 15.25 36.27 -6.40
N PHE A 22 14.83 36.78 -7.56
CA PHE A 22 14.09 36.02 -8.56
C PHE A 22 14.97 34.92 -9.19
N LEU A 23 16.23 35.24 -9.50
CA LEU A 23 17.21 34.29 -10.02
C LEU A 23 17.61 33.24 -8.97
N ALA A 24 17.77 33.65 -7.69
CA ALA A 24 18.00 32.73 -6.58
C ALA A 24 16.78 31.81 -6.34
N SER A 25 15.56 32.30 -6.52
CA SER A 25 14.34 31.48 -6.50
C SER A 25 14.27 30.50 -7.67
N SER A 26 14.84 30.84 -8.83
CA SER A 26 14.93 29.93 -9.98
C SER A 26 16.09 28.93 -9.90
N CYS A 27 17.01 29.10 -8.94
CA CYS A 27 18.14 28.20 -8.68
C CYS A 27 17.91 27.22 -7.51
N LEU A 28 16.71 27.15 -6.93
CA LEU A 28 16.31 25.93 -6.24
C LEU A 28 16.07 24.87 -7.30
N GLU A 29 17.09 24.07 -7.62
CA GLU A 29 16.86 22.74 -8.15
C GLU A 29 15.75 22.13 -7.30
N SER A 30 14.61 21.85 -7.93
CA SER A 30 13.47 21.20 -7.30
C SER A 30 13.97 19.89 -6.75
N VAL A 31 14.39 19.89 -5.48
CA VAL A 31 14.48 18.67 -4.68
C VAL A 31 13.07 18.12 -4.80
N LYS A 32 12.91 17.04 -5.56
CA LYS A 32 11.60 16.42 -5.84
C LYS A 32 11.02 15.98 -4.50
N SER A 33 10.33 16.91 -3.88
CA SER A 33 9.63 16.75 -2.63
C SER A 33 8.31 16.08 -2.97
N CYS A 34 7.91 15.16 -2.10
CA CYS A 34 6.57 14.62 -2.09
C CYS A 34 5.51 15.74 -2.19
N MET A 35 4.42 15.45 -2.91
CA MET A 35 3.28 16.35 -2.97
C MET A 35 2.69 16.56 -1.57
N GLU A 36 2.42 17.81 -1.19
CA GLU A 36 1.98 18.14 0.16
C GLU A 36 0.67 17.43 0.54
N ASP A 37 -0.26 17.26 -0.41
CA ASP A 37 -1.51 16.55 -0.19
C ASP A 37 -1.29 15.05 0.08
N GLU A 38 -0.36 14.42 -0.65
CA GLU A 38 0.01 13.03 -0.46
C GLU A 38 0.73 12.83 0.88
N ARG A 39 1.61 13.77 1.24
CA ARG A 39 2.29 13.79 2.53
C ARG A 39 1.29 13.88 3.69
N ARG A 40 0.33 14.80 3.63
CA ARG A 40 -0.72 14.96 4.65
C ARG A 40 -1.61 13.72 4.74
N ALA A 41 -1.97 13.13 3.59
CA ALA A 41 -2.73 11.90 3.55
C ALA A 41 -2.01 10.73 4.22
N LEU A 42 -0.71 10.57 3.97
CA LEU A 42 0.13 9.55 4.63
C LEU A 42 0.24 9.81 6.14
N LEU A 43 0.39 11.05 6.60
CA LEU A 43 0.40 11.34 8.03
C LEU A 43 -0.95 11.07 8.70
N SER A 44 -2.06 11.42 8.04
CA SER A 44 -3.41 11.04 8.51
C SER A 44 -3.59 9.53 8.54
N PHE A 45 -3.01 8.79 7.59
CA PHE A 45 -3.02 7.33 7.60
C PHE A 45 -2.23 6.78 8.78
N LYS A 46 -1.02 7.31 9.02
CA LYS A 46 -0.15 6.92 10.15
C LYS A 46 -0.81 7.14 11.51
N GLN A 47 -1.60 8.20 11.69
CA GLN A 47 -2.25 8.51 12.97
C GLN A 47 -3.20 7.41 13.47
N ASP A 48 -3.84 6.68 12.56
CA ASP A 48 -4.79 5.62 12.91
C ASP A 48 -4.13 4.24 13.03
N LEU A 49 -2.85 4.12 12.67
CA LEU A 49 -2.08 2.90 12.82
C LEU A 49 -1.50 2.77 14.22
N THR A 50 -1.50 1.53 14.72
CA THR A 50 -0.68 1.15 15.87
C THR A 50 0.67 0.67 15.35
N ASP A 51 1.77 1.24 15.86
CA ASP A 51 3.14 0.94 15.45
C ASP A 51 4.06 0.78 16.68
N PRO A 52 4.02 -0.39 17.36
CA PRO A 52 4.69 -0.58 18.63
C PRO A 52 6.23 -0.52 18.54
N SER A 53 6.80 -0.89 17.40
CA SER A 53 8.25 -0.87 17.14
C SER A 53 8.76 0.38 16.44
N GLY A 54 7.88 1.34 16.14
CA GLY A 54 8.27 2.58 15.46
C GLY A 54 8.77 2.36 14.03
N ARG A 55 8.23 1.39 13.29
CA ARG A 55 8.55 1.15 11.87
C ARG A 55 8.29 2.36 10.99
N LEU A 56 7.34 3.21 11.38
CA LEU A 56 6.94 4.45 10.71
C LEU A 56 7.68 5.68 11.26
N SER A 57 8.73 5.50 12.08
CA SER A 57 9.53 6.60 12.66
C SER A 57 10.14 7.53 11.61
N SER A 58 10.49 7.02 10.43
CA SER A 58 11.02 7.84 9.33
C SER A 58 9.99 8.78 8.71
N TRP A 59 8.69 8.63 9.03
CA TRP A 59 7.62 9.43 8.45
C TRP A 59 7.53 10.80 9.13
N VAL A 60 8.55 11.61 8.88
CA VAL A 60 8.77 12.96 9.42
C VAL A 60 9.37 13.88 8.35
N GLY A 61 9.19 15.19 8.50
CA GLY A 61 9.67 16.18 7.53
C GLY A 61 8.78 16.33 6.29
N HIS A 62 9.35 16.91 5.23
CA HIS A 62 8.62 17.33 4.02
C HIS A 62 8.70 16.32 2.87
N ASN A 63 9.83 15.61 2.73
CA ASN A 63 10.02 14.71 1.59
C ASN A 63 9.55 13.27 1.90
N CYS A 64 8.25 13.01 1.74
CA CYS A 64 7.69 11.67 1.99
C CYS A 64 8.28 10.57 1.10
N CYS A 65 8.89 10.91 -0.04
CA CYS A 65 9.53 9.94 -0.92
C CYS A 65 10.79 9.30 -0.33
N GLN A 66 11.32 9.86 0.77
CA GLN A 66 12.44 9.30 1.54
C GLN A 66 11.95 8.46 2.73
N TRP A 67 10.65 8.43 3.00
CA TRP A 67 10.11 7.65 4.10
C TRP A 67 10.20 6.16 3.79
N ARG A 68 10.62 5.37 4.79
CA ARG A 68 10.63 3.91 4.69
C ARG A 68 9.24 3.40 4.31
N GLY A 69 9.21 2.52 3.31
CA GLY A 69 7.97 1.96 2.77
C GLY A 69 7.27 2.84 1.73
N ILE A 70 7.74 4.06 1.47
CA ILE A 70 7.21 4.92 0.41
C ILE A 70 8.14 4.86 -0.80
N SER A 71 7.57 4.76 -2.00
CA SER A 71 8.32 5.05 -3.23
C SER A 71 7.48 5.91 -4.16
N CYS A 72 8.11 6.95 -4.69
CA CYS A 72 7.49 7.89 -5.60
C CYS A 72 7.90 7.61 -7.05
N ASN A 73 7.09 8.10 -7.98
CA ASN A 73 7.45 8.11 -9.39
C ASN A 73 8.60 9.08 -9.64
N ASN A 74 9.71 8.60 -10.21
CA ASN A 74 10.92 9.41 -10.40
C ASN A 74 10.74 10.59 -11.38
N ARG A 75 9.69 10.59 -12.20
CA ARG A 75 9.38 11.71 -13.11
C ARG A 75 8.50 12.73 -12.41
N THR A 76 7.38 12.30 -11.85
CA THR A 76 6.32 13.18 -11.35
C THR A 76 6.40 13.51 -9.87
N GLY A 77 7.14 12.72 -9.07
CA GLY A 77 7.22 12.88 -7.61
C GLY A 77 6.01 12.33 -6.84
N HIS A 78 4.98 11.82 -7.52
CA HIS A 78 3.79 11.24 -6.88
C HIS A 78 4.08 9.90 -6.21
N VAL A 79 3.47 9.66 -5.05
CA VAL A 79 3.54 8.37 -4.35
C VAL A 79 2.93 7.27 -5.22
N ALA A 80 3.74 6.29 -5.59
CA ALA A 80 3.36 5.16 -6.44
C ALA A 80 3.27 3.84 -5.68
N LYS A 81 4.00 3.72 -4.56
CA LYS A 81 4.13 2.51 -3.76
C LYS A 81 4.05 2.84 -2.26
N LEU A 82 3.18 2.10 -1.56
CA LEU A 82 3.11 2.02 -0.11
C LEU A 82 3.33 0.55 0.31
N ASP A 83 4.48 0.29 0.93
CA ASP A 83 4.95 -1.03 1.33
C ASP A 83 5.22 -1.02 2.83
N LEU A 84 4.24 -1.54 3.55
CA LEU A 84 4.24 -1.68 4.98
C LEU A 84 4.21 -3.15 5.38
N ARG A 85 4.64 -4.06 4.49
CA ARG A 85 4.79 -5.48 4.83
C ARG A 85 5.64 -5.63 6.09
N ASN A 86 5.21 -6.48 7.01
CA ASN A 86 6.04 -6.80 8.17
C ASN A 86 7.36 -7.47 7.70
N PRO A 87 8.52 -6.91 8.04
CA PRO A 87 9.81 -7.45 7.58
C PRO A 87 10.13 -8.80 8.21
N TYR A 88 9.52 -9.15 9.33
CA TYR A 88 9.69 -10.45 9.96
C TYR A 88 8.68 -11.41 9.36
N SER A 89 9.17 -12.34 8.53
CA SER A 89 8.35 -13.40 7.99
C SER A 89 8.17 -14.50 9.02
N TYR A 90 6.92 -14.86 9.30
CA TYR A 90 6.61 -16.10 9.98
C TYR A 90 7.09 -17.26 9.10
N THR A 91 8.12 -17.97 9.54
CA THR A 91 8.55 -19.24 8.94
C THR A 91 8.24 -20.32 9.97
N TYR A 92 7.44 -21.32 9.58
CA TYR A 92 7.27 -22.49 10.42
C TYR A 92 8.67 -23.09 10.63
N PRO A 93 9.10 -23.31 11.88
CA PRO A 93 10.41 -23.87 12.15
C PRO A 93 10.47 -25.29 11.57
N ASP A 94 11.63 -25.69 11.10
CA ASP A 94 11.90 -27.11 11.06
C ASP A 94 12.06 -27.56 12.52
N PHE A 95 11.05 -28.25 13.06
CA PHE A 95 11.06 -28.73 14.44
C PHE A 95 12.21 -29.72 14.71
N ARG A 96 12.93 -30.17 13.68
CA ARG A 96 14.14 -31.00 13.79
C ARG A 96 15.43 -30.18 13.85
N ASN A 97 15.37 -28.88 13.59
CA ASN A 97 16.51 -27.97 13.68
C ASN A 97 16.35 -27.05 14.92
N PRO A 98 17.14 -27.27 15.98
CA PRO A 98 17.09 -26.49 17.22
C PRO A 98 17.24 -24.97 16.99
N TYR A 99 18.03 -24.55 16.00
CA TYR A 99 18.20 -23.14 15.66
C TYR A 99 16.93 -22.50 15.09
N THR A 100 16.17 -23.22 14.26
CA THR A 100 14.88 -22.69 13.78
C THR A 100 13.82 -22.75 14.85
N TYR A 101 13.88 -23.73 15.75
CA TYR A 101 12.99 -23.82 16.90
C TYR A 101 13.17 -22.65 17.87
N GLU A 102 14.42 -22.29 18.21
CA GLU A 102 14.73 -21.11 19.04
C GLU A 102 14.29 -19.79 18.38
N LYS A 103 14.41 -19.69 17.06
CA LYS A 103 13.90 -18.53 16.32
C LYS A 103 12.38 -18.46 16.31
N TRP A 104 11.70 -19.60 16.27
CA TRP A 104 10.24 -19.66 16.29
C TRP A 104 9.67 -19.29 17.65
N ILE A 105 10.26 -19.71 18.77
CA ILE A 105 9.83 -19.26 20.11
C ILE A 105 10.03 -17.74 20.32
N ASN A 106 10.84 -17.07 19.49
CA ASN A 106 10.94 -15.61 19.42
C ASN A 106 9.85 -14.97 18.53
N TYR A 107 8.61 -15.45 18.65
CA TYR A 107 7.37 -14.85 18.09
C TYR A 107 7.23 -13.35 18.38
N THR A 108 7.86 -12.92 19.47
CA THR A 108 7.92 -11.55 19.98
C THR A 108 8.32 -10.56 18.90
N GLU A 109 9.35 -10.83 18.09
CA GLU A 109 9.82 -9.87 17.07
C GLU A 109 8.74 -9.57 16.03
N HIS A 110 8.03 -10.59 15.54
CA HIS A 110 6.94 -10.40 14.58
C HIS A 110 5.78 -9.62 15.20
N GLU A 111 5.37 -9.95 16.41
CA GLU A 111 4.25 -9.30 17.09
C GLU A 111 4.57 -7.84 17.44
N GLU A 112 5.77 -7.58 17.95
CA GLU A 112 6.29 -6.24 18.25
C GLU A 112 6.50 -5.41 16.98
N SER A 113 6.82 -6.06 15.86
CA SER A 113 6.97 -5.38 14.56
C SER A 113 5.66 -5.20 13.80
N SER A 114 4.57 -5.80 14.26
CA SER A 114 3.31 -5.79 13.51
C SER A 114 2.61 -4.44 13.62
N LEU A 115 2.27 -3.86 12.47
CA LEU A 115 1.35 -2.73 12.44
C LEU A 115 -0.08 -3.21 12.76
N GLY A 116 -0.87 -2.36 13.38
CA GLY A 116 -2.28 -2.63 13.64
C GLY A 116 -3.11 -1.34 13.59
N GLY A 117 -4.20 -1.30 14.36
CA GLY A 117 -5.09 -0.13 14.40
C GLY A 117 -6.11 -0.15 13.27
N LYS A 118 -6.42 1.03 12.71
CA LYS A 118 -7.43 1.21 11.67
C LYS A 118 -6.80 1.64 10.37
N LEU A 119 -7.39 1.20 9.26
CA LEU A 119 -7.02 1.67 7.93
C LEU A 119 -7.84 2.93 7.60
N ASN A 120 -7.16 4.07 7.52
CA ASN A 120 -7.80 5.37 7.24
C ASN A 120 -8.03 5.57 5.73
N PRO A 121 -9.20 6.09 5.30
CA PRO A 121 -9.50 6.39 3.90
C PRO A 121 -8.67 7.54 3.29
N SER A 122 -7.80 8.21 4.05
CA SER A 122 -6.89 9.23 3.53
C SER A 122 -6.03 8.73 2.37
N LEU A 123 -5.77 7.42 2.28
CA LEU A 123 -5.10 6.79 1.13
C LEU A 123 -5.79 7.06 -0.22
N LEU A 124 -7.08 7.41 -0.22
CA LEU A 124 -7.80 7.83 -1.43
C LEU A 124 -7.24 9.11 -2.06
N ALA A 125 -6.46 9.90 -1.32
CA ALA A 125 -5.76 11.07 -1.85
C ALA A 125 -4.55 10.70 -2.71
N LEU A 126 -4.01 9.48 -2.57
CA LEU A 126 -2.86 8.99 -3.35
C LEU A 126 -3.32 8.53 -4.73
N LYS A 127 -3.63 9.48 -5.62
CA LYS A 127 -4.24 9.23 -6.94
C LYS A 127 -3.37 8.43 -7.90
N HIS A 128 -2.10 8.25 -7.59
CA HIS A 128 -1.14 7.49 -8.39
C HIS A 128 -0.67 6.21 -7.70
N LEU A 129 -1.30 5.81 -6.59
CA LEU A 129 -0.91 4.61 -5.86
C LEU A 129 -1.19 3.37 -6.70
N THR A 130 -0.14 2.62 -7.02
CA THR A 130 -0.23 1.39 -7.83
C THR A 130 0.09 0.13 -7.03
N TYR A 131 0.75 0.28 -5.88
CA TYR A 131 1.22 -0.82 -5.05
C TYR A 131 0.86 -0.54 -3.60
N LEU A 132 0.11 -1.46 -2.99
CA LEU A 132 -0.23 -1.46 -1.58
C LEU A 132 0.07 -2.84 -0.98
N ASP A 133 1.07 -2.91 -0.10
CA ASP A 133 1.38 -4.10 0.68
C ASP A 133 1.22 -3.80 2.18
N LEU A 134 0.24 -4.45 2.79
CA LEU A 134 -0.03 -4.40 4.24
C LEU A 134 0.15 -5.80 4.86
N SER A 135 0.78 -6.73 4.15
CA SER A 135 0.84 -8.14 4.55
C SER A 135 1.66 -8.38 5.81
N SER A 136 1.36 -9.51 6.46
CA SER A 136 2.05 -9.97 7.68
C SER A 136 1.98 -9.00 8.87
N ASN A 137 1.01 -8.07 8.86
CA ASN A 137 0.73 -7.19 9.99
C ASN A 137 -0.41 -7.73 10.86
N ALA A 138 -0.67 -7.06 11.99
CA ALA A 138 -1.63 -7.46 13.00
C ALA A 138 -2.82 -6.49 13.08
N PHE A 139 -3.76 -6.62 12.15
CA PHE A 139 -4.98 -5.80 12.13
C PHE A 139 -6.10 -6.35 13.03
N LYS A 140 -5.81 -7.37 13.85
CA LYS A 140 -6.61 -7.83 15.00
C LYS A 140 -8.12 -7.96 14.72
N GLY A 141 -8.48 -8.54 13.58
CA GLY A 141 -9.89 -8.80 13.25
C GLY A 141 -10.70 -7.58 12.83
N ILE A 142 -10.09 -6.53 12.27
CA ILE A 142 -10.87 -5.56 11.50
C ILE A 142 -11.32 -6.16 10.16
N HIS A 143 -12.40 -5.61 9.60
CA HIS A 143 -12.83 -5.91 8.24
C HIS A 143 -11.92 -5.22 7.21
N ILE A 144 -11.78 -5.81 6.03
CA ILE A 144 -11.18 -5.14 4.88
C ILE A 144 -12.08 -3.94 4.50
N PRO A 145 -11.59 -2.69 4.54
CA PRO A 145 -12.43 -1.53 4.27
C PRO A 145 -12.83 -1.41 2.79
N ASN A 146 -14.09 -1.01 2.54
CA ASN A 146 -14.63 -0.82 1.20
C ASN A 146 -13.84 0.19 0.35
N PHE A 147 -13.19 1.19 0.98
CA PHE A 147 -12.47 2.25 0.26
C PHE A 147 -11.26 1.72 -0.52
N ILE A 148 -10.70 0.55 -0.16
CA ILE A 148 -9.59 -0.05 -0.92
C ILE A 148 -10.02 -0.28 -2.37
N GLY A 149 -11.27 -0.68 -2.59
CA GLY A 149 -11.87 -0.82 -3.92
C GLY A 149 -12.03 0.47 -4.72
N GLN A 150 -11.82 1.64 -4.10
CA GLN A 150 -11.88 2.94 -4.79
C GLN A 150 -10.49 3.40 -5.29
N ILE A 151 -9.41 2.72 -4.93
CA ILE A 151 -8.05 3.00 -5.42
C ILE A 151 -7.83 2.26 -6.75
N THR A 152 -8.57 2.66 -7.79
CA THR A 152 -8.68 1.96 -9.08
C THR A 152 -7.38 1.92 -9.89
N THR A 153 -6.35 2.65 -9.46
CA THR A 153 -4.99 2.64 -9.99
C THR A 153 -4.14 1.46 -9.49
N LEU A 154 -4.59 0.73 -8.46
CA LEU A 154 -3.85 -0.41 -7.92
C LEU A 154 -3.62 -1.49 -8.98
N ARG A 155 -2.37 -1.97 -9.00
CA ARG A 155 -1.87 -3.11 -9.77
C ARG A 155 -1.43 -4.25 -8.85
N TYR A 156 -1.04 -3.92 -7.62
CA TYR A 156 -0.63 -4.87 -6.61
C TYR A 156 -1.34 -4.56 -5.29
N LEU A 157 -2.03 -5.57 -4.74
CA LEU A 157 -2.65 -5.52 -3.43
C LEU A 157 -2.33 -6.80 -2.65
N ASN A 158 -1.69 -6.65 -1.50
CA ASN A 158 -1.42 -7.75 -0.59
C ASN A 158 -1.91 -7.41 0.82
N LEU A 159 -2.93 -8.15 1.27
CA LEU A 159 -3.53 -8.05 2.60
C LEU A 159 -3.37 -9.36 3.38
N SER A 160 -2.50 -10.25 2.91
CA SER A 160 -2.33 -11.58 3.49
C SER A 160 -1.77 -11.54 4.91
N THR A 161 -2.15 -12.52 5.71
CA THR A 161 -1.67 -12.69 7.09
C THR A 161 -1.18 -14.10 7.32
N LEU A 162 -0.11 -14.23 8.11
CA LEU A 162 0.57 -15.51 8.33
C LEU A 162 0.20 -16.16 9.66
N ASN A 163 -0.32 -15.40 10.63
CA ASN A 163 -0.73 -15.89 11.95
C ASN A 163 -2.26 -15.83 12.12
N SER A 164 -2.77 -16.63 13.04
CA SER A 164 -4.21 -16.81 13.24
C SER A 164 -4.83 -15.61 13.97
N TYR A 165 -4.24 -15.11 15.05
CA TYR A 165 -4.88 -14.08 15.89
C TYR A 165 -4.73 -12.63 15.36
N SER A 166 -4.16 -12.41 14.17
CA SER A 166 -3.90 -11.06 13.66
C SER A 166 -4.44 -10.78 12.25
N SER A 167 -5.30 -11.65 11.73
CA SER A 167 -5.88 -11.53 10.39
C SER A 167 -6.95 -10.43 10.28
N PHE A 168 -7.25 -10.05 9.04
CA PHE A 168 -8.56 -9.48 8.72
C PHE A 168 -9.66 -10.52 8.92
N VAL A 169 -10.91 -10.07 9.14
CA VAL A 169 -12.07 -10.96 9.28
C VAL A 169 -13.27 -10.44 8.49
N GLY A 170 -14.29 -11.30 8.38
CA GLY A 170 -15.56 -10.96 7.77
C GLY A 170 -15.54 -11.02 6.24
N GLU A 171 -16.62 -10.53 5.64
CA GLU A 171 -16.84 -10.67 4.19
C GLU A 171 -15.88 -9.79 3.37
N ILE A 172 -15.27 -10.36 2.33
CA ILE A 172 -14.50 -9.63 1.32
C ILE A 172 -15.43 -8.59 0.67
N PRO A 173 -15.10 -7.30 0.72
CA PRO A 173 -15.96 -6.29 0.14
C PRO A 173 -15.99 -6.42 -1.38
N SER A 174 -17.20 -6.49 -1.95
CA SER A 174 -17.40 -6.59 -3.40
C SER A 174 -16.82 -5.40 -4.17
N SER A 175 -16.56 -4.28 -3.49
CA SER A 175 -15.85 -3.13 -4.06
C SER A 175 -14.44 -3.46 -4.54
N LEU A 176 -13.79 -4.53 -4.05
CA LEU A 176 -12.53 -4.99 -4.63
C LEU A 176 -12.66 -5.32 -6.11
N GLY A 177 -13.84 -5.73 -6.59
CA GLY A 177 -14.10 -5.94 -8.02
C GLY A 177 -13.93 -4.69 -8.88
N ASN A 178 -13.91 -3.48 -8.32
CA ASN A 178 -13.67 -2.24 -9.06
C ASN A 178 -12.20 -2.06 -9.49
N LEU A 179 -11.28 -2.88 -8.97
CA LEU A 179 -9.85 -2.80 -9.24
C LEU A 179 -9.48 -3.46 -10.58
N SER A 180 -10.05 -3.01 -11.69
CA SER A 180 -9.90 -3.64 -13.01
C SER A 180 -8.45 -3.68 -13.54
N ASN A 181 -7.57 -2.81 -13.03
CA ASN A 181 -6.13 -2.78 -13.34
C ASN A 181 -5.29 -3.74 -12.48
N LEU A 182 -5.89 -4.39 -11.48
CA LEU A 182 -5.17 -5.21 -10.51
C LEU A 182 -4.58 -6.43 -11.20
N ASN A 183 -3.27 -6.63 -11.03
CA ASN A 183 -2.53 -7.76 -11.58
C ASN A 183 -2.25 -8.82 -10.50
N TYR A 184 -2.05 -8.39 -9.25
CA TYR A 184 -1.73 -9.25 -8.12
C TYR A 184 -2.68 -8.98 -6.96
N LEU A 185 -3.33 -10.03 -6.48
CA LEU A 185 -4.17 -10.01 -5.29
C LEU A 185 -3.82 -11.18 -4.37
N ASP A 186 -3.41 -10.87 -3.14
CA ASP A 186 -3.26 -11.88 -2.08
C ASP A 186 -4.10 -11.49 -0.85
N LEU A 187 -5.06 -12.35 -0.53
CA LEU A 187 -5.96 -12.25 0.62
C LEU A 187 -5.83 -13.47 1.56
N ASN A 188 -4.75 -14.24 1.45
CA ASN A 188 -4.55 -15.44 2.26
C ASN A 188 -4.62 -15.12 3.76
N SER A 189 -5.35 -15.93 4.52
CA SER A 189 -5.61 -15.67 5.94
C SER A 189 -5.56 -16.97 6.75
N ASN A 190 -4.52 -17.16 7.56
CA ASN A 190 -4.36 -18.36 8.40
C ASN A 190 -5.23 -18.37 9.68
N TYR A 191 -6.35 -17.65 9.71
CA TYR A 191 -7.30 -17.59 10.83
C TYR A 191 -8.64 -18.22 10.49
N TYR A 192 -9.29 -18.82 11.47
CA TYR A 192 -10.67 -19.29 11.39
C TYR A 192 -11.49 -18.83 12.62
N PRO A 193 -12.64 -18.14 12.45
CA PRO A 193 -13.18 -17.64 11.18
C PRO A 193 -12.44 -16.36 10.74
N GLY A 194 -11.64 -16.49 9.67
CA GLY A 194 -10.94 -15.37 9.05
C GLY A 194 -11.82 -14.62 8.05
N VAL A 195 -11.19 -14.15 6.97
CA VAL A 195 -11.87 -13.55 5.84
C VAL A 195 -12.79 -14.57 5.16
N SER A 196 -13.98 -14.15 4.72
CA SER A 196 -14.97 -14.99 4.05
C SER A 196 -15.48 -14.34 2.77
N SER A 197 -16.11 -15.13 1.88
CA SER A 197 -16.83 -14.60 0.72
C SER A 197 -18.14 -15.35 0.58
N LYS A 198 -19.26 -14.64 0.39
CA LYS A 198 -20.56 -15.28 0.11
C LYS A 198 -20.72 -15.66 -1.37
N ASN A 199 -20.03 -14.96 -2.26
CA ASN A 199 -19.93 -15.29 -3.68
C ASN A 199 -18.58 -14.80 -4.23
N LEU A 200 -18.26 -15.16 -5.47
CA LEU A 200 -17.01 -14.77 -6.14
C LEU A 200 -17.24 -13.87 -7.36
N ASN A 201 -18.43 -13.27 -7.51
CA ASN A 201 -18.78 -12.50 -8.70
C ASN A 201 -17.88 -11.27 -8.90
N TRP A 202 -17.42 -10.66 -7.81
CA TRP A 202 -16.50 -9.52 -7.84
C TRP A 202 -15.17 -9.84 -8.56
N LEU A 203 -14.73 -11.10 -8.53
CA LEU A 203 -13.52 -11.53 -9.24
C LEU A 203 -13.67 -11.39 -10.76
N SER A 204 -14.89 -11.52 -11.30
CA SER A 204 -15.13 -11.40 -12.76
C SER A 204 -14.82 -10.01 -13.32
N HIS A 205 -14.85 -8.98 -12.47
CA HIS A 205 -14.53 -7.60 -12.84
C HIS A 205 -13.02 -7.30 -12.79
N LEU A 206 -12.21 -8.18 -12.20
CA LEU A 206 -10.74 -8.06 -12.15
C LEU A 206 -10.11 -8.53 -13.47
N SER A 207 -10.37 -7.80 -14.55
CA SER A 207 -10.03 -8.21 -15.91
C SER A 207 -8.52 -8.41 -16.15
N SER A 208 -7.68 -7.65 -15.45
CA SER A 208 -6.22 -7.67 -15.56
C SER A 208 -5.49 -8.64 -14.61
N LEU A 209 -6.23 -9.41 -13.81
CA LEU A 209 -5.66 -10.25 -12.75
C LEU A 209 -4.80 -11.38 -13.32
N LYS A 210 -3.59 -11.52 -12.79
CA LYS A 210 -2.58 -12.52 -13.17
C LYS A 210 -2.23 -13.45 -12.00
N TYR A 211 -2.32 -12.97 -10.78
CA TYR A 211 -2.08 -13.75 -9.57
C TYR A 211 -3.21 -13.54 -8.58
N LEU A 212 -3.75 -14.64 -8.05
CA LEU A 212 -4.77 -14.65 -7.02
C LEU A 212 -4.41 -15.70 -5.96
N ASN A 213 -4.34 -15.26 -4.72
CA ASN A 213 -4.24 -16.14 -3.57
C ASN A 213 -5.41 -15.87 -2.60
N LEU A 214 -6.29 -16.87 -2.46
CA LEU A 214 -7.40 -16.87 -1.52
C LEU A 214 -7.23 -17.99 -0.47
N GLY A 215 -5.99 -18.40 -0.20
CA GLY A 215 -5.71 -19.48 0.75
C GLY A 215 -6.38 -19.21 2.10
N SER A 216 -6.98 -20.25 2.67
CA SER A 216 -7.66 -20.20 3.96
C SER A 216 -8.80 -19.16 4.09
N VAL A 217 -9.25 -18.54 2.98
CA VAL A 217 -10.49 -17.76 2.95
C VAL A 217 -11.68 -18.71 3.08
N ASN A 218 -12.64 -18.37 3.94
CA ASN A 218 -13.86 -19.16 4.08
C ASN A 218 -14.78 -18.96 2.87
N LEU A 219 -14.80 -19.96 1.99
CA LEU A 219 -15.64 -20.01 0.78
C LEU A 219 -16.82 -20.98 0.91
N SER A 220 -17.13 -21.52 2.10
CA SER A 220 -18.16 -22.56 2.25
C SER A 220 -19.55 -22.11 1.77
N SER A 221 -19.86 -20.80 1.87
CA SER A 221 -21.13 -20.22 1.44
C SER A 221 -21.23 -19.91 -0.06
N THR A 222 -20.14 -20.06 -0.81
CA THR A 222 -20.10 -19.69 -2.24
C THR A 222 -20.68 -20.75 -3.17
N GLY A 223 -20.96 -21.96 -2.68
CA GLY A 223 -21.28 -23.11 -3.55
C GLY A 223 -20.09 -23.54 -4.42
N PHE A 224 -18.89 -23.00 -4.19
CA PHE A 224 -17.66 -23.30 -4.95
C PHE A 224 -17.33 -24.79 -4.95
N PHE A 225 -17.60 -25.49 -3.84
CA PHE A 225 -17.40 -26.94 -3.73
C PHE A 225 -18.54 -27.76 -4.34
N ASP A 226 -19.71 -27.15 -4.57
CA ASP A 226 -20.88 -27.81 -5.16
C ASP A 226 -20.90 -27.69 -6.69
N ASN A 227 -20.14 -26.76 -7.27
CA ASN A 227 -20.18 -26.48 -8.70
C ASN A 227 -18.77 -26.32 -9.30
N ILE A 228 -18.18 -27.45 -9.72
CA ILE A 228 -16.91 -27.55 -10.47
C ILE A 228 -16.90 -26.70 -11.78
N LYS A 229 -18.06 -26.13 -12.17
CA LYS A 229 -18.28 -25.35 -13.39
C LYS A 229 -18.47 -23.85 -13.16
N ASP A 230 -18.06 -23.29 -12.03
CA ASP A 230 -18.03 -21.83 -11.90
C ASP A 230 -17.03 -21.26 -12.92
N LYS A 231 -17.54 -20.93 -14.13
CA LYS A 231 -16.75 -20.52 -15.30
C LYS A 231 -15.86 -19.33 -14.95
N ILE A 232 -16.27 -18.49 -14.01
CA ILE A 232 -15.52 -17.34 -13.50
C ILE A 232 -14.30 -17.80 -12.70
N ALA A 233 -14.49 -18.68 -11.72
CA ALA A 233 -13.38 -19.24 -10.93
C ALA A 233 -12.42 -20.05 -11.80
N LEU A 234 -12.94 -20.83 -12.76
CA LEU A 234 -12.14 -21.58 -13.72
C LEU A 234 -11.35 -20.65 -14.67
N THR A 235 -11.96 -19.58 -15.18
CA THR A 235 -11.28 -18.60 -16.05
C THR A 235 -10.14 -17.89 -15.32
N ILE A 236 -10.34 -17.58 -14.04
CA ILE A 236 -9.32 -16.91 -13.21
C ILE A 236 -8.23 -17.90 -12.80
N ALA A 237 -8.59 -19.11 -12.37
CA ALA A 237 -7.64 -20.18 -12.08
C ALA A 237 -6.77 -20.51 -13.31
N LEU A 238 -7.35 -20.54 -14.51
CA LEU A 238 -6.61 -20.74 -15.76
C LEU A 238 -5.68 -19.56 -16.11
N LYS A 239 -6.10 -18.31 -15.84
CA LYS A 239 -5.23 -17.12 -16.00
C LYS A 239 -4.05 -17.17 -15.03
N VAL A 240 -4.29 -17.53 -13.77
CA VAL A 240 -3.26 -17.64 -12.72
C VAL A 240 -2.29 -18.79 -12.99
N ALA A 241 -2.79 -19.96 -13.41
CA ALA A 241 -1.98 -21.13 -13.74
C ALA A 241 -1.14 -20.98 -15.04
N ARG A 242 -1.46 -20.02 -15.90
CA ARG A 242 -0.60 -19.64 -17.04
C ARG A 242 0.55 -18.75 -16.60
N TYR A 243 0.30 -17.77 -15.73
CA TYR A 243 1.34 -16.88 -15.22
C TYR A 243 2.44 -17.62 -14.44
N GLN A 244 2.10 -18.63 -13.63
CA GLN A 244 3.08 -19.44 -12.90
C GLN A 244 3.97 -20.34 -13.79
N ARG A 245 3.69 -20.45 -15.09
CA ARG A 245 4.51 -21.20 -16.05
C ARG A 245 5.45 -20.31 -16.87
N GLU A 246 5.31 -18.99 -16.76
CA GLU A 246 6.09 -18.00 -17.52
C GLU A 246 7.16 -17.30 -16.67
N VAL A 247 7.36 -17.74 -15.42
CA VAL A 247 8.40 -17.28 -14.47
C VAL A 247 9.21 -18.48 -14.04
#